data_AF-A0A9P6SVU2-F1
#
_entry.id   AF-A0A9P6SVU2-F1
#
_cell.length_a   1.000
_cell.length_b   1.000
_cell.length_c   1.000
_cell.angle_alpha   90.00
_cell.angle_beta   90.00
_cell.angle_gamma   90.00
#
_symmetry.space_group_name_H-M   'P 1'
#
loop_
_entity.id
_entity.type
_entity.pdbx_description
1 polymer ?
#
loop_
_entity_poly.entity_id
_entity_poly.type
_entity_poly.pdbx_seq_one_letter_code
_entity_poly.pdbx_strand_id
1 'polypeptide(L)'
;MGSVFSAPIFFILFRETTEAAIIVSVLLSFIAQVIVDDPGLHRRLRWHVWIGVLIGLVISLIIGGVFIAVWNTVANNVFAAHEELWEGTFALLACVMITVMALGMMKSQDMQEKWRGKLAQSMERIDRKESHSGRFRKYALLILPLITVLREGLEAMIFVGGITFSAEPKSIPLAAVTGILAGALVGFIIYKGGNKLTLHRFFIGSTCFLLLIAAGLFSKAINAYEMDKWNKTVGGDADDAGSFDPRINVWALSYGNPNDPNAGFAAFCNAVVGWNNIASIGTVVGYCVYWLVVIVAVIYLKIKSKGTRAAAGGNIGHANEQSVIHEKTEA
;
A
#
# COMPACT_ATOMS: atom_id res chain seq x y z
N MET A 1 -3.84 27.48 -10.07
CA MET A 1 -3.72 26.39 -11.08
C MET A 1 -3.99 25.09 -10.34
N GLY A 2 -5.04 24.36 -10.70
CA GLY A 2 -5.42 23.10 -10.04
C GLY A 2 -4.22 22.18 -9.91
N SER A 3 -4.06 21.56 -8.74
CA SER A 3 -2.90 20.72 -8.43
C SER A 3 -2.82 19.58 -9.45
N VAL A 4 -1.99 19.72 -10.49
CA VAL A 4 -1.89 18.77 -11.61
C VAL A 4 -1.35 17.39 -11.15
N PHE A 5 -0.90 17.29 -9.90
CA PHE A 5 -0.24 16.13 -9.34
C PHE A 5 -0.71 15.84 -7.92
N SER A 6 -1.38 14.70 -7.74
CA SER A 6 -1.70 14.16 -6.40
C SER A 6 -0.53 13.35 -5.86
N ALA A 7 0.25 13.93 -4.94
CA ALA A 7 1.37 13.25 -4.30
C ALA A 7 0.95 11.94 -3.58
N PRO A 8 -0.18 11.88 -2.84
CA PRO A 8 -0.63 10.63 -2.22
C PRO A 8 -0.81 9.49 -3.22
N ILE A 9 -1.47 9.76 -4.35
CA ILE A 9 -1.72 8.77 -5.41
C ILE A 9 -0.41 8.28 -6.03
N PHE A 10 0.53 9.21 -6.28
CA PHE A 10 1.85 8.87 -6.78
C PHE A 10 2.58 7.89 -5.84
N PHE A 11 2.68 8.20 -4.55
CA PHE A 11 3.44 7.37 -3.61
C PHE A 11 2.80 6.00 -3.35
N ILE A 12 1.47 5.92 -3.37
CA ILE A 12 0.74 4.65 -3.29
C ILE A 12 1.05 3.80 -4.51
N LEU A 13 0.79 4.30 -5.73
CA LEU A 13 1.01 3.53 -6.95
C LEU A 13 2.48 3.16 -7.17
N PHE A 14 3.38 4.08 -6.84
CA PHE A 14 4.80 3.83 -6.83
C PHE A 14 5.17 2.67 -5.90
N ARG A 15 4.60 2.61 -4.70
CA ARG A 15 4.79 1.51 -3.75
C ARG A 15 4.23 0.20 -4.27
N GLU A 16 2.95 0.16 -4.68
CA GLU A 16 2.31 -1.06 -5.19
C GLU A 16 3.06 -1.64 -6.40
N THR A 17 3.49 -0.77 -7.31
CA THR A 17 4.28 -1.16 -8.47
C THR A 17 5.65 -1.71 -8.07
N THR A 18 6.29 -1.11 -7.06
CA THR A 18 7.59 -1.59 -6.56
C THR A 18 7.46 -2.95 -5.87
N GLU A 19 6.41 -3.16 -5.07
CA GLU A 19 6.14 -4.45 -4.41
C GLU A 19 5.87 -5.56 -5.45
N ALA A 20 4.99 -5.29 -6.42
CA ALA A 20 4.74 -6.20 -7.53
C ALA A 20 6.03 -6.52 -8.32
N ALA A 21 6.84 -5.49 -8.63
CA ALA A 21 8.09 -5.67 -9.34
C ALA A 21 9.11 -6.50 -8.57
N ILE A 22 9.18 -6.38 -7.24
CA ILE A 22 10.05 -7.21 -6.41
C ILE A 22 9.59 -8.66 -6.45
N ILE A 23 8.30 -8.94 -6.33
CA ILE A 23 7.78 -10.32 -6.37
C ILE A 23 8.04 -10.96 -7.75
N VAL A 24 7.88 -10.20 -8.83
CA VAL A 24 8.22 -10.67 -10.18
C VAL A 24 9.73 -10.91 -10.31
N SER A 25 10.57 -10.00 -9.82
CA SER A 25 12.03 -10.14 -9.83
C SER A 25 12.50 -11.37 -9.05
N VAL A 26 11.85 -11.59 -7.90
CA VAL A 26 12.01 -12.76 -7.04
C VAL A 26 11.72 -14.04 -7.81
N LEU A 27 10.57 -14.12 -8.49
CA LEU A 27 10.15 -15.27 -9.27
C LEU A 27 11.07 -15.51 -10.47
N LEU A 28 11.48 -14.45 -11.17
CA LEU A 28 12.43 -14.55 -12.29
C LEU A 28 13.80 -15.07 -11.84
N SER A 29 14.31 -14.58 -10.70
CA SER A 29 15.56 -15.07 -10.11
C SER A 29 15.46 -16.54 -9.68
N PHE A 30 14.30 -16.98 -9.18
CA PHE A 30 14.06 -18.37 -8.83
C PHE A 30 14.04 -19.29 -10.06
N ILE A 31 13.40 -18.87 -11.15
CA ILE A 31 13.41 -19.60 -12.44
C ILE A 31 14.85 -19.78 -12.95
N ALA A 32 15.70 -18.77 -12.78
CA ALA A 32 17.10 -18.84 -13.17
C ALA A 32 17.95 -19.81 -12.32
N GLN A 33 17.60 -20.00 -11.05
CA GLN A 33 18.31 -20.94 -10.14
C GLN A 33 17.86 -22.39 -10.31
N VAL A 34 16.60 -22.61 -10.66
CA VAL A 34 15.99 -23.95 -10.69
C VAL A 34 16.14 -24.63 -12.05
N ILE A 35 16.33 -23.88 -13.13
CA ILE A 35 16.45 -24.41 -14.50
C ILE A 35 17.83 -24.01 -15.03
N VAL A 36 18.86 -24.69 -14.54
CA VAL A 36 20.26 -24.47 -14.95
C VAL A 36 20.57 -25.23 -16.25
N ASP A 37 19.96 -26.41 -16.46
CA ASP A 37 20.38 -27.35 -17.50
C ASP A 37 19.72 -27.17 -18.89
N ASP A 38 18.64 -26.37 -19.02
CA ASP A 38 17.91 -26.18 -20.29
C ASP A 38 17.69 -24.71 -20.70
N PRO A 39 18.55 -24.13 -21.58
CA PRO A 39 18.44 -22.73 -22.00
C PRO A 39 17.15 -22.42 -22.79
N GLY A 40 16.62 -23.40 -23.54
CA GLY A 40 15.36 -23.26 -24.29
C GLY A 40 14.13 -23.20 -23.39
N LEU A 41 14.11 -24.00 -22.31
CA LEU A 41 13.03 -24.02 -21.33
C LEU A 41 13.05 -22.74 -20.47
N HIS A 42 14.23 -22.29 -20.07
CA HIS A 42 14.42 -21.05 -19.31
C HIS A 42 13.87 -19.81 -20.04
N ARG A 43 14.10 -19.67 -21.35
CA ARG A 43 13.52 -18.56 -22.14
C ARG A 43 11.99 -18.64 -22.22
N ARG A 44 11.43 -19.84 -22.42
CA ARG A 44 9.97 -20.02 -22.46
C ARG A 44 9.32 -19.69 -21.12
N LEU A 45 9.87 -20.15 -20.00
CA LEU A 45 9.27 -19.91 -18.68
C LEU A 45 9.30 -18.44 -18.27
N ARG A 46 10.37 -17.70 -18.59
CA ARG A 46 10.40 -16.24 -18.40
C ARG A 46 9.28 -15.54 -19.18
N TRP A 47 9.04 -15.95 -20.43
CA TRP A 47 7.92 -15.43 -21.22
C TRP A 47 6.56 -15.71 -20.59
N HIS A 48 6.35 -16.88 -19.96
CA HIS A 48 5.09 -17.18 -19.26
C HIS A 48 4.87 -16.27 -18.06
N VAL A 49 5.93 -15.91 -17.32
CA VAL A 49 5.84 -14.93 -16.22
C VAL A 49 5.42 -13.56 -16.75
N TRP A 50 6.06 -13.08 -17.82
CA TRP A 50 5.71 -11.79 -18.44
C TRP A 50 4.28 -11.77 -18.97
N ILE A 51 3.80 -12.87 -19.55
CA ILE A 51 2.41 -13.01 -19.99
C ILE A 51 1.46 -12.94 -18.77
N GLY A 52 1.78 -13.62 -17.67
CA GLY A 52 0.99 -13.55 -16.44
C GLY A 52 0.91 -12.13 -15.86
N VAL A 53 2.04 -11.41 -15.83
CA VAL A 53 2.09 -10.00 -15.40
C VAL A 53 1.25 -9.11 -16.31
N LEU A 54 1.38 -9.27 -17.63
CA LEU A 54 0.65 -8.48 -18.61
C LEU A 54 -0.86 -8.70 -18.49
N ILE A 55 -1.31 -9.96 -18.37
CA ILE A 55 -2.72 -10.30 -18.19
C ILE A 55 -3.25 -9.70 -16.89
N GLY A 56 -2.52 -9.83 -15.79
CA GLY A 56 -2.92 -9.26 -14.50
C GLY A 56 -3.07 -7.74 -14.56
N LEU A 57 -2.12 -7.06 -15.20
CA LEU A 57 -2.15 -5.62 -15.42
C LEU A 57 -3.36 -5.20 -16.26
N VAL A 58 -3.61 -5.88 -17.39
CA VAL A 58 -4.77 -5.57 -18.25
C VAL A 58 -6.09 -5.75 -17.50
N ILE A 59 -6.25 -6.84 -16.74
CA ILE A 59 -7.46 -7.07 -15.94
C ILE A 59 -7.63 -5.96 -14.90
N SER A 60 -6.56 -5.57 -14.19
CA SER A 60 -6.63 -4.48 -13.20
C SER A 60 -7.04 -3.14 -13.82
N LEU A 61 -6.54 -2.82 -15.02
CA LEU A 61 -6.91 -1.61 -15.75
C LEU A 61 -8.37 -1.63 -16.23
N ILE A 62 -8.86 -2.79 -16.70
CA ILE A 62 -10.28 -2.93 -17.09
C ILE A 62 -11.18 -2.69 -15.89
N ILE A 63 -10.88 -3.31 -14.75
CA ILE A 63 -11.66 -3.14 -13.52
C ILE A 63 -11.63 -1.67 -13.07
N GLY A 64 -10.47 -1.03 -13.13
CA GLY A 64 -10.33 0.40 -12.85
C GLY A 64 -11.14 1.29 -13.79
N GLY A 65 -11.12 1.00 -15.09
CA GLY A 65 -11.89 1.73 -16.10
C GLY A 65 -13.40 1.58 -15.90
N VAL A 66 -13.86 0.37 -15.57
CA VAL A 66 -15.27 0.11 -15.23
C VAL A 66 -15.68 0.91 -13.98
N PHE A 67 -14.83 0.96 -12.95
CA PHE A 67 -15.11 1.73 -11.74
C PHE A 67 -15.30 3.23 -12.03
N ILE A 68 -14.40 3.82 -12.84
CA ILE A 68 -14.49 5.24 -13.24
C ILE A 68 -15.74 5.50 -14.11
N ALA A 69 -16.12 4.56 -14.98
CA ALA A 69 -17.30 4.70 -15.82
C ALA A 69 -18.62 4.67 -15.01
N VAL A 70 -18.70 3.75 -14.03
CA VAL A 70 -19.84 3.66 -13.10
C VAL A 70 -19.93 4.91 -12.22
N TRP A 71 -18.79 5.45 -11.79
CA TRP A 71 -18.73 6.68 -11.01
C TRP A 71 -19.38 7.87 -11.74
N ASN A 72 -18.97 8.12 -12.98
CA ASN A 72 -19.49 9.27 -13.74
C ASN A 72 -21.00 9.20 -14.03
N THR A 73 -21.63 8.02 -13.92
CA THR A 73 -23.04 7.81 -14.31
C THR A 73 -24.00 7.74 -13.12
N VAL A 74 -23.62 7.11 -12.01
CA VAL A 74 -24.55 6.81 -10.90
C VAL A 74 -24.19 7.56 -9.62
N ALA A 75 -22.91 7.73 -9.36
CA ALA A 75 -22.43 8.24 -8.09
C ALA A 75 -22.71 9.74 -7.91
N ASN A 76 -22.35 10.56 -8.90
CA ASN A 76 -22.36 12.02 -8.77
C ASN A 76 -23.68 12.61 -8.21
N ASN A 77 -24.84 12.02 -8.55
CA ASN A 77 -26.15 12.53 -8.11
C ASN A 77 -26.49 12.22 -6.65
N VAL A 78 -25.95 11.14 -6.07
CA VAL A 78 -26.20 10.76 -4.66
C VAL A 78 -25.22 11.46 -3.72
N PHE A 79 -23.99 11.68 -4.19
CA PHE A 79 -22.94 12.32 -3.38
C PHE A 79 -23.14 13.82 -3.20
N ALA A 80 -23.69 14.52 -4.20
CA ALA A 80 -23.94 15.97 -4.12
C ALA A 80 -24.88 16.39 -2.96
N ALA A 81 -25.70 15.48 -2.43
CA ALA A 81 -26.61 15.78 -1.33
C ALA A 81 -25.96 15.73 0.07
N HIS A 82 -24.83 15.03 0.22
CA HIS A 82 -24.16 14.79 1.51
C HIS A 82 -22.63 14.80 1.38
N GLU A 83 -22.11 15.74 0.61
CA GLU A 83 -20.71 15.78 0.17
C GLU A 83 -19.71 15.69 1.34
N GLU A 84 -19.88 16.53 2.37
CA GLU A 84 -18.96 16.60 3.52
C GLU A 84 -18.95 15.30 4.36
N LEU A 85 -20.11 14.67 4.58
CA LEU A 85 -20.21 13.40 5.32
C LEU A 85 -19.51 12.26 4.56
N TRP A 86 -19.67 12.24 3.24
CA TRP A 86 -19.03 11.24 2.39
C TRP A 86 -17.53 11.46 2.33
N GLU A 87 -17.06 12.70 2.17
CA GLU A 87 -15.64 13.04 2.19
C GLU A 87 -15.00 12.58 3.50
N GLY A 88 -15.60 12.90 4.64
CA GLY A 88 -15.09 12.49 5.96
C GLY A 88 -15.01 10.98 6.13
N THR A 89 -16.04 10.26 5.67
CA THR A 89 -16.12 8.80 5.79
C THR A 89 -15.08 8.10 4.92
N PHE A 90 -14.89 8.56 3.68
CA PHE A 90 -13.88 8.01 2.78
C PHE A 90 -12.46 8.35 3.23
N ALA A 91 -12.22 9.56 3.72
CA ALA A 91 -10.93 9.93 4.28
C ALA A 91 -10.56 9.05 5.50
N LEU A 92 -11.53 8.75 6.37
CA LEU A 92 -11.35 7.84 7.50
C LEU A 92 -11.10 6.40 7.05
N LEU A 93 -11.88 5.90 6.09
CA LEU A 93 -11.70 4.55 5.53
C LEU A 93 -10.32 4.40 4.86
N ALA A 94 -9.92 5.37 4.05
CA ALA A 94 -8.62 5.41 3.40
C ALA A 94 -7.48 5.45 4.43
N CYS A 95 -7.61 6.27 5.49
CA CYS A 95 -6.65 6.31 6.59
C CYS A 95 -6.46 4.94 7.25
N VAL A 96 -7.56 4.25 7.60
CA VAL A 96 -7.50 2.93 8.23
C VAL A 96 -6.84 1.91 7.29
N MET A 97 -7.25 1.88 6.02
CA MET A 97 -6.68 0.96 5.04
C MET A 97 -5.17 1.21 4.83
N ILE A 98 -4.76 2.46 4.61
CA ILE A 98 -3.35 2.82 4.43
C ILE A 98 -2.54 2.41 5.67
N THR A 99 -3.07 2.65 6.88
CA THR A 99 -2.39 2.32 8.14
C THR A 99 -2.22 0.81 8.32
N VAL A 100 -3.28 0.02 8.10
CA VAL A 100 -3.22 -1.45 8.20
C VAL A 100 -2.21 -2.02 7.20
N MET A 101 -2.22 -1.51 5.97
CA MET A 101 -1.33 -1.96 4.92
C MET A 101 0.13 -1.58 5.18
N ALA A 102 0.37 -0.33 5.57
CA ALA A 102 1.70 0.19 5.92
C ALA A 102 2.34 -0.65 7.04
N LEU A 103 1.56 -0.99 8.08
CA LEU A 103 2.01 -1.86 9.16
C LEU A 103 2.14 -3.35 8.74
N GLY A 104 1.29 -3.82 7.82
CA GLY A 104 1.32 -5.17 7.28
C GLY A 104 2.60 -5.48 6.48
N MET A 105 3.09 -4.53 5.69
CA MET A 105 4.28 -4.70 4.86
C MET A 105 5.54 -5.01 5.68
N MET A 106 5.72 -4.36 6.84
CA MET A 106 6.87 -4.62 7.73
C MET A 106 6.96 -6.09 8.16
N LYS A 107 5.84 -6.83 8.15
CA LYS A 107 5.78 -8.26 8.47
C LYS A 107 5.94 -9.15 7.22
N SER A 108 5.53 -8.65 6.05
CA SER A 108 5.48 -9.42 4.80
C SER A 108 6.87 -9.79 4.26
N GLN A 109 7.88 -8.92 4.46
CA GLN A 109 9.25 -9.16 3.96
C GLN A 109 9.89 -10.44 4.54
N ASP A 110 9.73 -10.68 5.85
CA ASP A 110 10.20 -11.91 6.52
C ASP A 110 9.43 -13.16 6.05
N MET A 111 8.18 -12.99 5.62
CA MET A 111 7.30 -14.06 5.17
C MET A 111 7.67 -14.50 3.75
N GLN A 112 7.90 -13.56 2.83
CA GLN A 112 8.30 -13.85 1.46
C GLN A 112 9.59 -14.68 1.40
N GLU A 113 10.59 -14.40 2.25
CA GLU A 113 11.83 -15.20 2.33
C GLU A 113 11.59 -16.62 2.87
N LYS A 114 10.65 -16.80 3.82
CA LYS A 114 10.25 -18.14 4.30
C LYS A 114 9.49 -18.92 3.24
N TRP A 115 8.62 -18.26 2.46
CA TRP A 115 7.92 -18.87 1.34
C TRP A 115 8.88 -19.26 0.21
N ARG A 116 9.88 -18.42 -0.08
CA ARG A 116 10.99 -18.74 -1.00
C ARG A 116 11.69 -20.03 -0.57
N GLY A 117 12.08 -20.12 0.70
CA GLY A 117 12.74 -21.31 1.24
C GLY A 117 11.86 -22.56 1.19
N LYS A 118 10.58 -22.44 1.55
CA LYS A 118 9.62 -23.56 1.48
C LYS A 118 9.32 -24.00 0.04
N LEU A 119 9.20 -23.07 -0.90
CA LEU A 119 8.98 -23.38 -2.31
C LEU A 119 10.21 -24.04 -2.95
N ALA A 120 11.41 -23.57 -2.61
CA ALA A 120 12.66 -24.22 -3.03
C ALA A 120 12.73 -25.67 -2.52
N GLN A 121 12.49 -25.88 -1.22
CA GLN A 121 12.50 -27.22 -0.61
C GLN A 121 11.39 -28.14 -1.14
N SER A 122 10.20 -27.59 -1.43
CA SER A 122 9.08 -28.38 -1.96
C SER A 122 9.32 -28.83 -3.39
N MET A 123 10.02 -28.01 -4.19
CA MET A 123 10.31 -28.33 -5.59
C MET A 123 11.53 -29.23 -5.75
N GLU A 124 12.55 -29.12 -4.89
CA GLU A 124 13.66 -30.09 -4.83
C GLU A 124 13.16 -31.51 -4.52
N ARG A 125 12.10 -31.64 -3.72
CA ARG A 125 11.41 -32.91 -3.48
C ARG A 125 10.61 -33.42 -4.68
N ILE A 126 10.19 -32.54 -5.58
CA ILE A 126 9.42 -32.88 -6.80
C ILE A 126 10.36 -33.34 -7.92
N ASP A 127 11.58 -32.80 -8.04
CA ASP A 127 12.57 -33.27 -9.02
C ASP A 127 13.01 -34.73 -8.77
N ARG A 128 12.84 -35.26 -7.54
CA ARG A 128 13.09 -36.69 -7.26
C ARG A 128 12.00 -37.65 -7.73
N LYS A 129 10.83 -37.17 -8.18
CA LYS A 129 9.74 -38.00 -8.72
C LYS A 129 9.37 -37.55 -10.13
N GLU A 130 10.21 -37.90 -11.08
CA GLU A 130 9.87 -37.85 -12.51
C GLU A 130 8.63 -38.71 -12.78
N SER A 131 7.61 -38.13 -13.43
CA SER A 131 6.88 -38.76 -14.55
C SER A 131 5.54 -38.07 -14.88
N HIS A 132 4.89 -37.32 -13.96
CA HIS A 132 3.55 -36.74 -14.25
C HIS A 132 3.33 -35.25 -13.90
N SER A 133 4.33 -34.55 -13.33
CA SER A 133 4.16 -33.20 -12.73
C SER A 133 4.62 -32.02 -13.60
N GLY A 134 5.06 -32.25 -14.85
CA GLY A 134 5.61 -31.18 -15.71
C GLY A 134 4.59 -30.10 -16.14
N ARG A 135 3.29 -30.41 -16.19
CA ARG A 135 2.22 -29.43 -16.48
C ARG A 135 1.90 -28.55 -15.28
N PHE A 136 1.81 -29.13 -14.09
CA PHE A 136 1.48 -28.40 -12.86
C PHE A 136 2.55 -27.34 -12.53
N ARG A 137 3.84 -27.67 -12.75
CA ARG A 137 4.98 -26.74 -12.63
C ARG A 137 4.86 -25.54 -13.58
N LYS A 138 4.40 -25.76 -14.82
CA LYS A 138 4.22 -24.70 -15.83
C LYS A 138 3.05 -23.77 -15.50
N TYR A 139 1.92 -24.31 -15.04
CA TYR A 139 0.76 -23.50 -14.64
C TYR A 139 1.00 -22.74 -13.34
N ALA A 140 1.66 -23.34 -12.34
CA ALA A 140 1.99 -22.66 -11.09
C ALA A 140 2.88 -21.42 -11.32
N LEU A 141 3.88 -21.50 -12.21
CA LEU A 141 4.78 -20.38 -12.51
C LEU A 141 4.10 -19.23 -13.30
N LEU A 142 2.97 -19.50 -13.97
CA LEU A 142 2.18 -18.47 -14.65
C LEU A 142 1.13 -17.86 -13.71
N ILE A 143 0.46 -18.70 -12.91
CA ILE A 143 -0.65 -18.30 -12.04
C ILE A 143 -0.15 -17.47 -10.84
N LEU A 144 1.01 -17.82 -10.27
CA LEU A 144 1.58 -17.11 -9.11
C LEU A 144 1.82 -15.61 -9.38
N PRO A 145 2.59 -15.21 -10.42
CA PRO A 145 2.77 -13.78 -10.74
C PRO A 145 1.47 -13.12 -11.19
N LEU A 146 0.59 -13.84 -11.89
CA LEU A 146 -0.72 -13.33 -12.29
C LEU A 146 -1.58 -12.92 -11.08
N ILE A 147 -1.81 -13.83 -10.12
CA ILE A 147 -2.62 -13.56 -8.93
C ILE A 147 -1.98 -12.45 -8.09
N THR A 148 -0.65 -12.45 -8.00
CA THR A 148 0.07 -11.42 -7.25
C THR A 148 -0.15 -10.03 -7.86
N VAL A 149 0.14 -9.85 -9.16
CA VAL A 149 -0.03 -8.56 -9.83
C VAL A 149 -1.49 -8.14 -9.84
N LEU A 150 -2.42 -9.09 -9.98
CA LEU A 150 -3.85 -8.80 -9.88
C LEU A 150 -4.23 -8.30 -8.49
N ARG A 151 -3.74 -8.92 -7.42
CA ARG A 151 -4.00 -8.48 -6.04
C ARG A 151 -3.46 -7.08 -5.77
N GLU A 152 -2.18 -6.85 -6.04
CA GLU A 152 -1.56 -5.54 -5.81
C GLU A 152 -2.19 -4.46 -6.73
N GLY A 153 -2.55 -4.82 -7.97
CA GLY A 153 -3.24 -3.93 -8.90
C GLY A 153 -4.68 -3.59 -8.49
N LEU A 154 -5.43 -4.56 -7.94
CA LEU A 154 -6.77 -4.30 -7.39
C LEU A 154 -6.71 -3.42 -6.14
N GLU A 155 -5.75 -3.70 -5.26
CA GLU A 155 -5.50 -2.91 -4.05
C GLU A 155 -5.17 -1.46 -4.42
N ALA A 156 -4.27 -1.24 -5.39
CA ALA A 156 -3.98 0.07 -5.96
C ALA A 156 -5.23 0.81 -6.47
N MET A 157 -6.10 0.14 -7.24
CA MET A 157 -7.31 0.76 -7.79
C MET A 157 -8.30 1.16 -6.68
N ILE A 158 -8.45 0.35 -5.64
CA ILE A 158 -9.32 0.66 -4.50
C ILE A 158 -8.79 1.89 -3.75
N PHE A 159 -7.48 1.98 -3.54
CA PHE A 159 -6.85 3.14 -2.89
C PHE A 159 -7.00 4.42 -3.70
N VAL A 160 -6.77 4.34 -5.02
CA VAL A 160 -6.97 5.49 -5.91
C VAL A 160 -8.43 5.93 -5.84
N GLY A 161 -9.39 5.00 -5.96
CA GLY A 161 -10.82 5.29 -5.81
C GLY A 161 -11.15 6.02 -4.50
N GLY A 162 -10.63 5.53 -3.37
CA GLY A 162 -10.83 6.16 -2.06
C GLY A 162 -10.29 7.60 -1.95
N ILE A 163 -9.20 7.92 -2.64
CA ILE A 163 -8.58 9.26 -2.61
C ILE A 163 -9.20 10.18 -3.67
N THR A 164 -9.73 9.63 -4.76
CA THR A 164 -10.42 10.41 -5.81
C THR A 164 -11.64 11.17 -5.26
N PHE A 165 -12.18 10.76 -4.11
CA PHE A 165 -13.27 11.47 -3.43
C PHE A 165 -12.87 12.81 -2.82
N SER A 166 -11.59 13.01 -2.51
CA SER A 166 -11.08 14.24 -1.86
C SER A 166 -10.08 15.01 -2.75
N ALA A 167 -9.96 14.66 -4.03
CA ALA A 167 -8.96 15.22 -4.94
C ALA A 167 -9.53 15.50 -6.34
N GLU A 168 -9.08 16.60 -6.96
CA GLU A 168 -9.59 17.04 -8.26
C GLU A 168 -9.33 15.98 -9.37
N PRO A 169 -10.34 15.60 -10.20
CA PRO A 169 -10.24 14.54 -11.20
C PRO A 169 -9.09 14.69 -12.21
N LYS A 170 -8.70 15.93 -12.52
CA LYS A 170 -7.62 16.24 -13.48
C LYS A 170 -6.22 15.88 -12.96
N SER A 171 -6.05 15.75 -11.65
CA SER A 171 -4.75 15.52 -10.99
C SER A 171 -4.30 14.05 -10.95
N ILE A 172 -5.23 13.14 -11.28
CA ILE A 172 -5.15 11.71 -10.99
C ILE A 172 -4.35 10.93 -12.05
N PRO A 173 -4.58 11.12 -13.37
CA PRO A 173 -3.89 10.34 -14.40
C PRO A 173 -2.38 10.59 -14.43
N LEU A 174 -1.95 11.84 -14.22
CA LEU A 174 -0.54 12.22 -14.28
C LEU A 174 0.24 11.60 -13.12
N ALA A 175 -0.29 11.69 -11.90
CA ALA A 175 0.29 11.05 -10.72
C ALA A 175 0.34 9.52 -10.85
N ALA A 176 -0.68 8.92 -11.48
CA ALA A 176 -0.73 7.49 -11.69
C ALA A 176 0.33 6.98 -12.66
N VAL A 177 0.43 7.60 -13.84
CA VAL A 177 1.41 7.21 -14.87
C VAL A 177 2.84 7.39 -14.35
N THR A 178 3.13 8.52 -13.72
CA THR A 178 4.46 8.79 -13.17
C THR A 178 4.82 7.86 -12.02
N GLY A 179 3.86 7.50 -11.16
CA GLY A 179 4.06 6.55 -10.06
C GLY A 179 4.38 5.15 -10.56
N ILE A 180 3.63 4.65 -11.56
CA ILE A 180 3.87 3.34 -12.18
C ILE A 180 5.23 3.32 -12.88
N LEU A 181 5.57 4.36 -13.66
CA LEU A 181 6.86 4.43 -14.36
C LEU A 181 8.04 4.46 -13.38
N ALA A 182 7.94 5.28 -12.33
CA ALA A 182 8.98 5.35 -11.30
C ALA A 182 9.11 4.02 -10.54
N GLY A 183 8.00 3.37 -10.19
CA GLY A 183 8.00 2.08 -9.50
C GLY A 183 8.58 0.96 -10.36
N ALA A 184 8.26 0.95 -11.65
CA ALA A 184 8.84 0.00 -12.61
C ALA A 184 10.35 0.22 -12.79
N LEU A 185 10.80 1.48 -12.86
CA LEU A 185 12.22 1.82 -12.95
C LEU A 185 12.98 1.35 -11.71
N VAL A 186 12.45 1.63 -10.52
CA VAL A 186 13.05 1.17 -9.25
C VAL A 186 13.06 -0.36 -9.17
N GLY A 187 11.95 -1.01 -9.56
CA GLY A 187 11.88 -2.47 -9.67
C GLY A 187 12.93 -3.07 -10.62
N PHE A 188 13.17 -2.43 -11.77
CA PHE A 188 14.21 -2.84 -12.71
C PHE A 188 15.62 -2.68 -12.14
N ILE A 189 15.90 -1.55 -11.49
CA ILE A 189 17.18 -1.33 -10.79
C ILE A 189 17.39 -2.40 -9.72
N ILE A 190 16.34 -2.80 -9.00
CA ILE A 190 16.40 -3.86 -7.99
C ILE A 190 16.73 -5.21 -8.61
N TYR A 191 16.06 -5.57 -9.72
CA TYR A 191 16.35 -6.82 -10.44
C TYR A 191 17.82 -6.92 -10.85
N LYS A 192 18.44 -5.80 -11.24
CA LYS A 192 19.84 -5.75 -11.67
C LYS A 192 20.85 -5.56 -10.52
N GLY A 193 20.45 -4.88 -9.44
CA GLY A 193 21.34 -4.35 -8.41
C GLY A 193 21.45 -5.16 -7.11
N GLY A 194 20.52 -6.07 -6.82
CA GLY A 194 20.65 -7.11 -5.76
C GLY A 194 20.87 -6.65 -4.30
N ASN A 195 20.98 -5.34 -4.01
CA ASN A 195 21.37 -4.86 -2.68
C ASN A 195 20.17 -4.79 -1.72
N LYS A 196 19.91 -5.90 -1.02
CA LYS A 196 18.81 -6.07 -0.05
C LYS A 196 18.75 -5.00 1.05
N LEU A 197 19.90 -4.46 1.46
CA LEU A 197 20.00 -3.55 2.61
C LEU A 197 19.54 -2.12 2.28
N THR A 198 19.72 -1.67 1.04
CA THR A 198 19.19 -0.38 0.54
C THR A 198 17.67 -0.44 0.36
N LEU A 199 17.16 -1.62 -0.02
CA LEU A 199 15.73 -1.88 -0.24
C LEU A 199 14.92 -1.79 1.06
N HIS A 200 15.40 -2.41 2.14
CA HIS A 200 14.71 -2.34 3.42
C HIS A 200 14.58 -0.88 3.94
N ARG A 201 15.65 -0.08 3.81
CA ARG A 201 15.63 1.34 4.18
C ARG A 201 14.63 2.15 3.36
N PHE A 202 14.56 1.85 2.06
CA PHE A 202 13.61 2.49 1.16
C PHE A 202 12.15 2.23 1.57
N PHE A 203 11.80 0.99 1.87
CA PHE A 203 10.45 0.62 2.32
C PHE A 203 10.08 1.21 3.68
N ILE A 204 11.03 1.29 4.61
CA ILE A 204 10.80 2.01 5.87
C ILE A 204 10.47 3.47 5.58
N GLY A 205 11.25 4.13 4.73
CA GLY A 205 11.03 5.51 4.32
C GLY A 205 9.65 5.74 3.70
N SER A 206 9.25 4.89 2.73
CA SER A 206 7.94 5.00 2.10
C SER A 206 6.77 4.71 3.05
N THR A 207 6.96 3.81 4.02
CA THR A 207 5.98 3.51 5.08
C THR A 207 5.79 4.69 6.01
N CYS A 208 6.89 5.29 6.48
CA CYS A 208 6.84 6.50 7.31
C CYS A 208 6.11 7.64 6.59
N PHE A 209 6.38 7.81 5.29
CA PHE A 209 5.71 8.82 4.48
C PHE A 209 4.20 8.55 4.31
N LEU A 210 3.79 7.30 4.08
CA LEU A 210 2.38 6.92 3.99
C LEU A 210 1.62 7.08 5.31
N LEU A 211 2.25 6.78 6.44
CA LEU A 211 1.68 7.03 7.76
C LEU A 211 1.48 8.54 8.01
N LEU A 212 2.36 9.37 7.45
CA LEU A 212 2.23 10.83 7.50
C LEU A 212 0.99 11.31 6.71
N ILE A 213 0.77 10.76 5.51
CA ILE A 213 -0.43 11.02 4.72
C ILE A 213 -1.69 10.54 5.45
N ALA A 214 -1.67 9.33 6.00
CA ALA A 214 -2.80 8.78 6.73
C ALA A 214 -3.16 9.64 7.96
N ALA A 215 -2.16 10.18 8.67
CA ALA A 215 -2.39 11.15 9.74
C ALA A 215 -3.10 12.42 9.22
N GLY A 216 -2.69 12.91 8.06
CA GLY A 216 -3.33 14.06 7.40
C GLY A 216 -4.77 13.78 6.97
N LEU A 217 -5.03 12.59 6.41
CA LEU A 217 -6.39 12.14 6.05
C LEU A 217 -7.28 11.97 7.28
N PHE A 218 -6.74 11.51 8.41
CA PHE A 218 -7.47 11.42 9.67
C PHE A 218 -7.90 12.81 10.17
N SER A 219 -7.00 13.78 10.09
CA SER A 219 -7.30 15.18 10.42
C SER A 219 -8.38 15.75 9.50
N LYS A 220 -8.30 15.49 8.19
CA LYS A 220 -9.33 15.90 7.21
C LYS A 220 -10.69 15.25 7.50
N ALA A 221 -10.72 13.98 7.86
CA ALA A 221 -11.95 13.29 8.21
C ALA A 221 -12.68 13.97 9.37
N ILE A 222 -11.95 14.34 10.43
CA ILE A 222 -12.51 15.05 11.58
C ILE A 222 -13.03 16.43 11.15
N ASN A 223 -12.26 17.16 10.34
CA ASN A 223 -12.67 18.47 9.85
C ASN A 223 -13.97 18.41 9.05
N ALA A 224 -14.13 17.41 8.17
CA ALA A 224 -15.34 17.21 7.38
C ALA A 224 -16.57 16.92 8.25
N TYR A 225 -16.43 16.12 9.31
CA TYR A 225 -17.53 15.88 10.26
C TYR A 225 -17.89 17.10 11.09
N GLU A 226 -16.90 17.92 11.45
CA GLU A 226 -17.13 19.19 12.15
C GLU A 226 -17.82 20.22 11.24
N MET A 227 -17.44 20.27 9.96
CA MET A 227 -18.05 21.14 8.96
C MET A 227 -19.52 20.78 8.71
N ASP A 228 -19.83 19.49 8.56
CA ASP A 228 -21.23 19.04 8.39
C ASP A 228 -22.11 19.43 9.59
N LYS A 229 -21.56 19.33 10.80
CA LYS A 229 -22.25 19.76 12.01
C LYS A 229 -22.46 21.28 12.03
N TRP A 230 -21.48 22.04 11.57
CA TRP A 230 -21.56 23.50 11.48
C TRP A 230 -22.60 23.95 10.44
N ASN A 231 -22.59 23.35 9.25
CA ASN A 231 -23.57 23.61 8.18
C ASN A 231 -25.01 23.36 8.64
N LYS A 232 -25.24 22.25 9.38
CA LYS A 232 -26.55 21.97 10.01
C LYS A 232 -26.96 23.00 11.05
N THR A 233 -26.01 23.63 11.73
CA THR A 233 -26.26 24.62 12.78
C THR A 233 -26.55 26.01 12.20
N VAL A 234 -25.88 26.38 11.10
CA VAL A 234 -26.04 27.66 10.41
C VAL A 234 -27.25 27.67 9.46
N GLY A 235 -27.76 26.49 9.08
CA GLY A 235 -28.95 26.35 8.24
C GLY A 235 -28.70 26.66 6.76
N GLY A 236 -27.44 26.57 6.31
CA GLY A 236 -27.00 26.75 4.94
C GLY A 236 -25.57 26.24 4.75
N ASP A 237 -25.11 26.14 3.49
CA ASP A 237 -23.72 25.77 3.16
C ASP A 237 -22.78 26.89 3.62
N ALA A 238 -22.04 26.65 4.70
CA ALA A 238 -21.07 27.60 5.25
C ALA A 238 -19.76 27.66 4.44
N ASP A 239 -19.67 26.84 3.38
CA ASP A 239 -18.49 26.65 2.52
C ASP A 239 -18.09 27.93 1.76
N ASP A 240 -19.03 28.85 1.51
CA ASP A 240 -18.80 30.04 0.68
C ASP A 240 -18.13 31.25 1.38
N ALA A 241 -17.92 31.22 2.70
CA ALA A 241 -17.52 32.44 3.43
C ALA A 241 -16.32 32.30 4.37
N GLY A 242 -15.67 31.13 4.44
CA GLY A 242 -14.72 30.86 5.53
C GLY A 242 -15.40 31.01 6.89
N SER A 243 -16.67 30.59 6.95
CA SER A 243 -17.45 30.57 8.19
C SER A 243 -17.05 29.33 8.97
N PHE A 244 -16.56 29.54 10.19
CA PHE A 244 -16.09 28.47 11.06
C PHE A 244 -16.58 28.72 12.48
N ASP A 245 -16.74 27.66 13.26
CA ASP A 245 -17.08 27.80 14.68
C ASP A 245 -15.86 28.36 15.46
N PRO A 246 -15.91 29.61 15.97
CA PRO A 246 -14.78 30.20 16.67
C PRO A 246 -14.50 29.53 18.03
N ARG A 247 -15.43 28.71 18.55
CA ARG A 247 -15.35 28.11 19.89
C ARG A 247 -14.46 26.88 19.93
N ILE A 248 -14.33 26.19 18.79
CA ILE A 248 -13.57 24.95 18.67
C ILE A 248 -12.23 25.14 17.96
N ASN A 249 -11.97 26.32 17.39
CA ASN A 249 -10.78 26.60 16.61
C ASN A 249 -9.56 26.95 17.45
N VAL A 250 -8.43 26.31 17.13
CA VAL A 250 -7.12 26.58 17.72
C VAL A 250 -6.46 27.73 16.97
N TRP A 251 -6.51 27.72 15.64
CA TRP A 251 -6.03 28.81 14.80
C TRP A 251 -6.90 29.01 13.55
N ALA A 252 -6.94 30.26 13.09
CA ALA A 252 -7.47 30.65 11.80
C ALA A 252 -6.49 31.66 11.19
N LEU A 253 -5.76 31.23 10.16
CA LEU A 253 -4.73 32.01 9.50
C LEU A 253 -5.28 32.56 8.17
N SER A 254 -5.05 33.85 7.90
CA SER A 254 -5.41 34.50 6.63
C SER A 254 -4.47 34.15 5.47
N TYR A 255 -3.40 33.39 5.73
CA TYR A 255 -2.42 32.93 4.74
C TYR A 255 -2.35 31.40 4.74
N GLY A 256 -2.07 30.82 3.57
CA GLY A 256 -1.91 29.37 3.42
C GLY A 256 -3.23 28.60 3.33
N ASN A 257 -4.28 29.25 2.83
CA ASN A 257 -5.57 28.60 2.53
C ASN A 257 -5.37 27.57 1.40
N PRO A 258 -5.65 26.28 1.62
CA PRO A 258 -5.56 25.25 0.59
C PRO A 258 -6.47 25.49 -0.62
N ASN A 259 -7.57 26.23 -0.42
CA ASN A 259 -8.56 26.53 -1.45
C ASN A 259 -8.13 27.68 -2.37
N ASP A 260 -7.05 28.41 -2.02
CA ASP A 260 -6.52 29.45 -2.89
C ASP A 260 -5.77 28.85 -4.09
N PRO A 261 -6.05 29.30 -5.34
CA PRO A 261 -5.36 28.82 -6.54
C PRO A 261 -3.83 29.03 -6.55
N ASN A 262 -3.31 29.87 -5.64
CA ASN A 262 -1.89 30.22 -5.45
C ASN A 262 -1.28 29.61 -4.18
N ALA A 263 -1.97 28.69 -3.52
CA ALA A 263 -1.53 28.10 -2.25
C ALA A 263 -0.20 27.32 -2.36
N GLY A 264 0.17 26.83 -3.54
CA GLY A 264 1.48 26.21 -3.84
C GLY A 264 1.91 25.18 -2.79
N PHE A 265 2.88 25.55 -1.95
CA PHE A 265 3.38 24.70 -0.86
C PHE A 265 2.30 24.36 0.18
N ALA A 266 1.37 25.26 0.48
CA ALA A 266 0.27 24.99 1.41
C ALA A 266 -0.70 23.92 0.88
N ALA A 267 -0.97 23.90 -0.43
CA ALA A 267 -1.76 22.83 -1.07
C ALA A 267 -1.03 21.48 -1.00
N PHE A 268 0.29 21.48 -1.20
CA PHE A 268 1.11 20.27 -1.00
C PHE A 268 1.07 19.79 0.46
N CYS A 269 1.23 20.69 1.43
CA CYS A 269 1.12 20.37 2.86
C CYS A 269 -0.28 19.88 3.25
N ASN A 270 -1.33 20.42 2.63
CA ASN A 270 -2.70 19.93 2.83
C ASN A 270 -2.85 18.48 2.32
N ALA A 271 -2.30 18.18 1.14
CA ALA A 271 -2.37 16.84 0.56
C ALA A 271 -1.52 15.80 1.32
N VAL A 272 -0.35 16.20 1.85
CA VAL A 272 0.62 15.27 2.46
C VAL A 272 0.49 15.19 3.99
N VAL A 273 0.28 16.33 4.65
CA VAL A 273 0.29 16.42 6.12
C VAL A 273 -1.12 16.67 6.67
N GLY A 274 -2.09 17.02 5.81
CA GLY A 274 -3.42 17.45 6.25
C GLY A 274 -3.42 18.88 6.80
N TRP A 275 -2.46 19.72 6.40
CA TRP A 275 -2.41 21.13 6.78
C TRP A 275 -3.67 21.88 6.34
N ASN A 276 -4.26 22.68 7.24
CA ASN A 276 -5.37 23.56 6.94
C ASN A 276 -5.14 24.92 7.62
N ASN A 277 -5.53 26.02 6.95
CA ASN A 277 -5.41 27.38 7.49
C ASN A 277 -6.36 27.61 8.66
N ILE A 278 -7.44 26.83 8.74
CA ILE A 278 -8.33 26.76 9.88
C ILE A 278 -8.16 25.37 10.51
N ALA A 279 -7.77 25.33 11.78
CA ALA A 279 -7.69 24.07 12.51
C ALA A 279 -8.48 24.13 13.81
N SER A 280 -9.24 23.09 14.04
CA SER A 280 -9.98 22.86 15.28
C SER A 280 -9.16 22.09 16.29
N ILE A 281 -9.62 22.11 17.54
CA ILE A 281 -9.07 21.28 18.60
C ILE A 281 -9.19 19.81 18.19
N GLY A 282 -10.28 19.43 17.53
CA GLY A 282 -10.52 18.08 17.05
C GLY A 282 -9.49 17.61 16.03
N THR A 283 -9.15 18.45 15.03
CA THR A 283 -8.16 18.08 14.01
C THR A 283 -6.76 17.92 14.59
N VAL A 284 -6.35 18.83 15.48
CA VAL A 284 -5.03 18.79 16.13
C VAL A 284 -4.91 17.59 17.08
N VAL A 285 -5.90 17.41 17.97
CA VAL A 285 -5.92 16.27 18.90
C VAL A 285 -6.02 14.96 18.13
N GLY A 286 -6.86 14.90 17.09
CA GLY A 286 -6.99 13.74 16.23
C GLY A 286 -5.67 13.34 15.57
N TYR A 287 -4.91 14.31 15.05
CA TYR A 287 -3.59 14.06 14.49
C TYR A 287 -2.63 13.46 15.53
N CYS A 288 -2.61 13.99 16.75
CA CYS A 288 -1.80 13.43 17.85
C CYS A 288 -2.25 12.02 18.26
N VAL A 289 -3.56 11.78 18.37
CA VAL A 289 -4.14 10.47 18.71
C VAL A 289 -3.79 9.43 17.65
N TYR A 290 -3.84 9.79 16.36
CA TYR A 290 -3.43 8.90 15.27
C TYR A 290 -1.99 8.41 15.46
N TRP A 291 -1.05 9.31 15.73
CA TRP A 291 0.35 8.92 15.98
C TRP A 291 0.52 8.05 17.22
N LEU A 292 -0.22 8.32 18.31
CA LEU A 292 -0.23 7.45 19.49
C LEU A 292 -0.70 6.03 19.14
N VAL A 293 -1.77 5.89 18.35
CA VAL A 293 -2.28 4.60 17.89
C VAL A 293 -1.23 3.86 17.06
N VAL A 294 -0.58 4.55 16.12
CA VAL A 294 0.50 3.98 15.30
C VAL A 294 1.67 3.51 16.16
N ILE A 295 2.13 4.31 17.12
CA ILE A 295 3.21 3.95 18.04
C ILE A 295 2.85 2.69 18.83
N VAL A 296 1.65 2.63 19.41
CA VAL A 296 1.15 1.46 20.14
C VAL A 296 1.10 0.23 19.25
N ALA A 297 0.59 0.37 18.03
CA ALA A 297 0.50 -0.73 17.06
C ALA A 297 1.89 -1.26 16.68
N VAL A 298 2.87 -0.39 16.42
CA VAL A 298 4.25 -0.78 16.11
C VAL A 298 4.91 -1.48 17.30
N ILE A 299 4.73 -0.97 18.53
CA ILE A 299 5.24 -1.60 19.75
C ILE A 299 4.64 -3.00 19.91
N TYR A 300 3.32 -3.14 19.75
CA TYR A 300 2.63 -4.43 19.82
C TYR A 300 3.16 -5.43 18.78
N LEU A 301 3.33 -5.01 17.53
CA LEU A 301 3.91 -5.84 16.47
C LEU A 301 5.35 -6.28 16.79
N LYS A 302 6.16 -5.39 17.36
CA LYS A 302 7.54 -5.68 17.79
C LYS A 302 7.58 -6.72 18.91
N ILE A 303 6.70 -6.61 19.91
CA ILE A 303 6.60 -7.57 21.02
C ILE A 303 6.17 -8.94 20.49
N LYS A 304 5.13 -9.01 19.67
CA LYS A 304 4.64 -10.25 19.06
C LYS A 304 5.69 -10.95 18.20
N SER A 305 6.48 -10.18 17.45
CA SER A 305 7.59 -10.73 16.63
C SER A 305 8.68 -11.35 17.50
N LYS A 306 9.08 -10.67 18.59
CA LYS A 306 10.05 -11.22 19.56
C LYS A 306 9.55 -12.50 20.23
N GLY A 307 8.30 -12.54 20.68
CA GLY A 307 7.71 -13.74 21.29
C GLY A 307 7.68 -14.94 20.34
N THR A 308 7.37 -14.70 19.07
CA THR A 308 7.38 -15.76 18.04
C THR A 308 8.79 -16.30 17.78
N ARG A 309 9.81 -15.43 17.75
CA ARG A 309 11.22 -15.82 17.57
C ARG A 309 11.77 -16.57 18.79
N ALA A 310 11.39 -16.17 20.00
CA ALA A 310 11.75 -16.87 21.23
C ALA A 310 11.12 -18.27 21.30
N ALA A 311 9.84 -18.42 20.95
CA ALA A 311 9.16 -19.71 20.91
C ALA A 311 9.75 -20.65 19.84
N ALA A 312 10.11 -20.12 18.66
CA ALA A 312 10.75 -20.90 17.60
C ALA A 312 12.18 -21.35 17.99
N GLY A 313 12.95 -20.50 18.68
CA GLY A 313 14.28 -20.86 19.19
C GLY A 313 14.23 -21.92 20.28
N GLY A 314 13.23 -21.86 21.18
CA GLY A 314 13.02 -22.87 22.23
C GLY A 314 12.68 -24.26 21.68
N ASN A 315 11.86 -24.33 20.62
CA ASN A 315 11.52 -25.61 19.98
C ASN A 315 12.72 -26.27 19.28
N ILE A 316 13.64 -25.48 18.72
CA ILE A 316 14.87 -26.01 18.10
C ILE A 316 15.83 -26.51 19.17
N GLY A 317 15.96 -25.80 20.30
CA GLY A 317 16.76 -26.23 21.45
C GLY A 317 16.30 -27.58 22.01
N HIS A 318 14.99 -27.73 22.24
CA HIS A 318 14.41 -28.98 22.74
C HIS A 318 14.56 -30.17 21.77
N ALA A 319 14.41 -29.93 20.47
CA ALA A 319 14.59 -30.98 19.45
C ALA A 319 16.04 -31.45 19.34
N ASN A 320 17.01 -30.53 19.46
CA ASN A 320 18.43 -30.85 19.42
C ASN A 320 18.89 -31.58 20.69
N GLU A 321 18.29 -31.25 21.84
CA GLU A 321 18.55 -31.95 23.10
C GLU A 321 18.01 -33.38 23.08
N GLN A 322 16.81 -33.61 22.49
CA GLN A 322 16.25 -34.94 22.32
C GLN A 322 17.04 -35.82 21.33
N SER A 323 17.59 -35.26 20.25
CA SER A 323 18.44 -36.02 19.33
C SER A 323 19.76 -36.43 19.96
N VAL A 324 20.38 -35.56 20.76
CA VAL A 324 21.63 -35.88 21.48
C VAL A 324 21.40 -36.92 22.57
N ILE A 325 20.23 -36.93 23.22
CA ILE A 325 19.88 -37.96 24.20
C ILE A 325 19.68 -39.31 23.50
N HIS A 326 18.96 -39.35 22.36
CA HIS A 326 18.75 -40.59 21.60
C HIS A 326 20.07 -41.22 21.13
N GLU A 327 21.00 -40.42 20.62
CA GLU A 327 22.32 -40.86 20.15
C GLU A 327 23.19 -41.44 21.29
N LYS A 328 23.03 -40.96 22.52
CA LYS A 328 23.75 -41.47 23.70
C LYS A 328 23.14 -42.75 24.30
N THR A 329 21.87 -43.04 24.04
CA THR A 329 21.21 -44.29 24.48
C THR A 329 21.44 -45.45 23.52
N GLU A 330 21.88 -45.19 22.29
CA GLU A 330 22.17 -46.21 21.27
C GLU A 330 23.66 -46.60 21.17
N ALA A 331 24.53 -45.94 21.95
CA ALA A 331 25.95 -46.24 22.10
C ALA A 331 26.25 -46.95 23.43
#